data_AF-A0A969MWN6-F1
#
_entry.id   AF-A0A969MWN6-F1
#
_cell.length_a   1.000
_cell.length_b   1.000
_cell.length_c   1.000
_cell.angle_alpha   90.00
_cell.angle_beta   90.00
_cell.angle_gamma   90.00
#
_symmetry.space_group_name_H-M   'P 1'
#
loop_
_entity.id
_entity.type
_entity.pdbx_description
1 polymer ?
#
loop_
_entity_poly.entity_id
_entity_poly.type
_entity_poly.pdbx_seq_one_letter_code
_entity_poly.pdbx_strand_id
1 'polypeptide(L)'
;GDDLIRGGLGNDKLYGDTGNSSGGLDTFVLAAGEGTDTIVDFEVGIDLIGLADGLTFSDLTLEPQLGNLAVITGDETLALVLGVEAVD
;
A
#
# COMPACT_ATOMS: atom_id res chain seq x y z
N GLY A 1 -12.86 -8.90 3.87
CA GLY A 1 -13.65 -8.46 5.04
C GLY A 1 -13.13 -7.09 5.36
N ASP A 2 -13.12 -6.66 6.62
CA ASP A 2 -12.17 -5.59 6.99
C ASP A 2 -10.89 -6.30 7.43
N ASP A 3 -9.83 -6.23 6.63
CA ASP A 3 -8.60 -6.99 6.84
C ASP A 3 -7.38 -6.09 7.13
N LEU A 4 -6.44 -6.63 7.93
CA LEU A 4 -5.14 -6.03 8.19
C LEU A 4 -4.07 -6.87 7.49
N ILE A 5 -3.46 -6.31 6.46
CA ILE A 5 -2.62 -7.06 5.52
C ILE A 5 -1.19 -6.53 5.57
N ARG A 6 -0.23 -7.40 5.87
CA ARG A 6 1.21 -7.10 5.89
C ARG A 6 1.96 -8.24 5.21
N GLY A 7 2.76 -7.93 4.19
CA GLY A 7 3.58 -8.92 3.48
C GLY A 7 4.69 -9.50 4.37
N GLY A 8 5.35 -8.62 5.12
CA GLY A 8 6.54 -8.96 5.88
C GLY A 8 7.78 -8.89 4.99
N LEU A 9 8.80 -9.70 5.29
CA LEU A 9 10.04 -9.66 4.53
C LEU A 9 9.89 -10.23 3.11
N GLY A 10 10.26 -9.43 2.11
CA GLY A 10 10.25 -9.81 0.71
C GLY A 10 9.56 -8.76 -0.15
N ASN A 11 9.39 -9.07 -1.43
CA ASN A 11 8.55 -8.27 -2.32
C ASN A 11 7.24 -9.04 -2.49
N ASP A 12 6.19 -8.64 -1.77
CA ASP A 12 4.94 -9.37 -1.72
C ASP A 12 3.88 -8.78 -2.66
N LYS A 13 2.86 -9.59 -2.96
CA LYS A 13 1.64 -9.12 -3.60
C LYS A 13 0.53 -9.15 -2.58
N LEU A 14 -0.01 -7.97 -2.27
CA LEU A 14 -1.04 -7.80 -1.26
C LEU A 14 -2.39 -7.56 -1.94
N TYR A 15 -3.41 -8.24 -1.42
CA TYR A 15 -4.77 -8.24 -1.93
C TYR A 15 -5.70 -8.00 -0.75
N GLY A 16 -6.59 -7.01 -0.88
CA GLY A 16 -7.63 -6.71 0.09
C GLY A 16 -8.64 -7.85 0.15
N ASP A 17 -9.39 -8.00 -0.94
CA ASP A 17 -10.33 -9.09 -1.16
C ASP A 17 -10.52 -9.33 -2.66
N THR A 18 -10.37 -10.58 -3.12
CA THR A 18 -10.79 -10.95 -4.48
C THR A 18 -12.21 -11.51 -4.47
N GLY A 19 -13.25 -10.70 -4.58
CA GLY A 19 -14.61 -11.24 -4.77
C GLY A 19 -15.79 -10.27 -4.71
N ASN A 20 -16.84 -10.60 -5.47
CA ASN A 20 -18.12 -9.88 -5.64
C ASN A 20 -18.97 -9.65 -4.36
N SER A 21 -18.41 -9.75 -3.15
CA SER A 21 -19.12 -9.53 -1.89
C SER A 21 -18.50 -8.32 -1.23
N SER A 22 -19.22 -7.19 -1.24
CA SER A 22 -18.96 -5.94 -0.51
C SER A 22 -17.57 -5.86 0.12
N GLY A 23 -16.62 -5.28 -0.63
CA GLY A 23 -15.27 -4.97 -0.13
C GLY A 23 -15.37 -4.32 1.24
N GLY A 24 -14.60 -4.83 2.19
CA GLY A 24 -14.49 -4.17 3.47
C GLY A 24 -13.37 -3.13 3.43
N LEU A 25 -13.16 -2.52 4.58
CA LEU A 25 -12.10 -1.54 4.76
C LEU A 25 -10.81 -2.30 5.06
N ASP A 26 -9.96 -2.41 4.05
CA ASP A 26 -8.69 -3.10 4.18
C ASP A 26 -7.56 -2.12 4.53
N THR A 27 -6.64 -2.56 5.39
CA THR A 27 -5.46 -1.79 5.78
C THR A 27 -4.19 -2.52 5.36
N PHE A 28 -3.50 -1.97 4.37
CA PHE A 28 -2.21 -2.47 3.89
C PHE A 28 -1.08 -1.83 4.68
N VAL A 29 -0.38 -2.63 5.48
CA VAL A 29 0.66 -2.18 6.41
C VAL A 29 2.02 -2.21 5.74
N LEU A 30 2.67 -1.05 5.70
CA LEU A 30 4.03 -0.87 5.20
C LEU A 30 5.01 -0.65 6.34
N ALA A 31 6.21 -1.21 6.19
CA ALA A 31 7.33 -1.00 7.09
C ALA A 31 8.64 -0.91 6.29
N ALA A 32 9.57 -0.07 6.77
CA ALA A 32 10.88 0.05 6.15
C ALA A 32 11.73 -1.19 6.39
N GLY A 33 12.56 -1.55 5.40
CA GLY A 33 13.44 -2.72 5.44
C GLY A 33 12.72 -4.06 5.25
N GLU A 34 11.43 -4.04 4.90
CA GLU A 34 10.67 -5.25 4.58
C GLU A 34 10.71 -5.60 3.09
N GLY A 35 11.05 -4.66 2.21
CA GLY A 35 11.09 -4.86 0.77
C GLY A 35 10.04 -4.00 0.06
N THR A 36 9.80 -4.29 -1.22
CA THR A 36 8.88 -3.53 -2.07
C THR A 36 7.66 -4.36 -2.43
N ASP A 37 6.54 -4.02 -1.81
CA ASP A 37 5.27 -4.69 -2.04
C ASP A 37 4.52 -4.18 -3.27
N THR A 38 3.61 -4.99 -3.79
CA THR A 38 2.65 -4.60 -4.84
C THR A 38 1.24 -4.76 -4.31
N ILE A 39 0.50 -3.66 -4.21
CA ILE A 39 -0.90 -3.64 -3.78
C ILE A 39 -1.77 -3.61 -5.05
N VAL A 40 -2.66 -4.59 -5.21
CA VAL A 40 -3.26 -4.88 -6.52
C VAL A 40 -4.66 -4.28 -6.73
N ASP A 41 -5.43 -4.08 -5.67
CA ASP A 41 -6.87 -3.75 -5.72
C ASP A 41 -7.26 -2.64 -4.73
N PHE A 42 -6.35 -1.70 -4.45
CA PHE A 42 -6.58 -0.62 -3.50
C PHE A 42 -7.75 0.30 -3.91
N GLU A 43 -8.78 0.37 -3.07
CA GLU A 43 -9.96 1.22 -3.25
C GLU A 43 -9.75 2.59 -2.58
N VAL A 44 -9.46 3.63 -3.37
CA VAL A 44 -9.25 4.99 -2.85
C VAL A 44 -10.49 5.51 -2.11
N GLY A 45 -10.29 5.92 -0.86
CA GLY A 45 -11.35 6.44 0.01
C GLY A 45 -12.12 5.36 0.78
N ILE A 46 -11.76 4.09 0.58
CA ILE A 46 -12.25 2.94 1.35
C ILE A 46 -11.07 2.34 2.09
N ASP A 47 -10.05 1.87 1.37
CA ASP A 47 -8.86 1.23 1.94
C ASP A 47 -7.87 2.22 2.54
N LEU A 48 -7.03 1.71 3.43
CA LEU A 48 -6.03 2.48 4.17
C LEU A 48 -4.62 1.94 3.96
N ILE A 49 -3.66 2.85 3.97
CA ILE A 49 -2.25 2.52 4.15
C ILE A 49 -1.90 2.66 5.63
N GLY A 50 -1.54 1.55 6.27
CA GLY A 50 -1.01 1.51 7.62
C GLY A 50 0.50 1.67 7.63
N LEU A 51 1.05 2.40 8.60
CA LEU A 51 2.49 2.60 8.76
C LEU A 51 2.95 1.94 10.06
N ALA A 52 3.95 1.06 9.98
CA ALA A 52 4.48 0.31 11.11
C ALA A 52 5.92 0.71 11.45
N ASP A 53 6.42 0.20 12.58
CA ASP A 53 7.82 0.28 13.01
C ASP A 53 8.40 1.69 13.09
N GLY A 54 7.55 2.65 13.45
CA GLY A 54 7.93 4.05 13.67
C GLY A 54 7.85 4.92 12.43
N LEU A 55 7.46 4.36 11.28
CA LEU A 55 7.18 5.12 10.07
C LEU A 55 5.99 6.05 10.29
N THR A 56 6.14 7.29 9.86
CA THR A 56 5.10 8.32 9.93
C THR A 56 4.79 8.84 8.54
N PHE A 57 3.62 9.49 8.39
CA PHE A 57 3.23 10.06 7.09
C PHE A 57 4.25 11.08 6.57
N SER A 58 4.91 11.84 7.45
CA SER A 58 5.95 12.81 7.06
C SER A 58 7.22 12.18 6.50
N ASP A 59 7.42 10.87 6.70
CA ASP A 59 8.54 10.13 6.12
C ASP A 59 8.25 9.70 4.68
N LEU A 60 7.01 9.83 4.21
CA LEU A 60 6.58 9.32 2.92
C LEU A 60 6.76 10.34 1.80
N THR A 61 7.24 9.84 0.68
CA THR A 61 7.10 10.47 -0.64
C THR A 61 6.12 9.65 -1.46
N LEU A 62 5.14 10.33 -2.05
CA LEU A 62 4.14 9.74 -2.94
C LEU A 62 4.47 10.14 -4.37
N GLU A 63 4.84 9.18 -5.21
CA GLU A 63 5.30 9.43 -6.58
C GLU A 63 4.43 8.69 -7.60
N PRO A 64 3.73 9.41 -8.50
CA PRO A 64 3.00 8.78 -9.61
C PRO A 64 3.94 8.04 -10.57
N GLN A 65 3.59 6.79 -10.91
CA GLN A 65 4.35 5.95 -11.84
C GLN A 65 3.43 5.23 -12.84
N LEU A 66 3.28 5.81 -14.03
CA LEU A 66 2.56 5.21 -15.17
C LEU A 66 1.18 4.61 -14.80
N GLY A 67 0.33 5.40 -14.15
CA GLY A 67 -1.02 4.96 -13.73
C GLY A 67 -1.06 4.20 -12.42
N ASN A 68 0.05 4.19 -11.67
CA ASN A 68 0.18 3.64 -10.33
C ASN A 68 0.77 4.69 -9.38
N LEU A 69 0.82 4.37 -8.10
CA LEU A 69 1.41 5.21 -7.07
C LEU A 69 2.52 4.46 -6.35
N ALA A 70 3.73 5.01 -6.34
CA ALA A 70 4.80 4.52 -5.49
C ALA A 70 4.75 5.22 -4.13
N VAL A 71 4.80 4.43 -3.06
CA VAL A 71 4.96 4.89 -1.68
C VAL A 71 6.40 4.65 -1.27
N ILE A 72 7.12 5.72 -0.97
CA ILE A 72 8.58 5.72 -0.81
C ILE A 72 8.94 6.30 0.56
N THR A 73 9.96 5.75 1.23
CA THR A 73 10.61 6.37 2.40
C THR A 73 12.12 6.39 2.21
N GLY A 74 12.74 7.57 2.32
CA GLY A 74 14.16 7.74 2.00
C GLY A 74 14.49 7.23 0.60
N ASP A 75 15.33 6.19 0.52
CA ASP A 75 15.77 5.54 -0.73
C ASP A 75 15.02 4.21 -1.03
N GLU A 76 14.04 3.84 -0.20
CA GLU A 76 13.29 2.58 -0.32
C GLU A 76 11.88 2.83 -0.86
N THR A 77 11.51 2.12 -1.94
CA THR A 77 10.11 1.97 -2.32
C THR A 77 9.48 0.92 -1.44
N LEU A 78 8.53 1.33 -0.60
CA LEU A 78 7.79 0.44 0.30
C LEU A 78 6.71 -0.34 -0.46
N ALA A 79 5.99 0.35 -1.34
CA ALA A 79 4.94 -0.28 -2.13
C ALA A 79 4.70 0.41 -3.47
N LEU A 80 4.27 -0.38 -4.46
CA LEU A 80 3.61 0.08 -5.67
C LEU A 80 2.12 -0.23 -5.56
N VAL A 81 1.30 0.81 -5.50
CA VAL A 81 -0.17 0.72 -5.47
C VAL A 81 -0.69 0.79 -6.91
N LEU A 82 -1.19 -0.33 -7.40
CA LEU A 82 -1.65 -0.44 -8.78
C LEU A 82 -2.96 0.31 -9.01
N GLY A 83 -3.06 1.00 -10.15
CA GLY A 83 -4.29 1.66 -10.57
C GLY A 83 -4.69 2.90 -9.77
N VAL A 84 -3.83 3.36 -8.84
CA VAL A 84 -4.03 4.59 -8.08
C VAL A 84 -3.13 5.68 -8.65
N GLU A 85 -3.73 6.79 -9.09
CA GLU A 85 -2.99 8.00 -9.48
C GLU A 85 -3.01 8.99 -8.32
N ALA A 86 -1.88 9.63 -8.02
CA ALA A 86 -1.90 10.75 -7.08
C ALA A 86 -2.66 11.91 -7.74
N VAL A 87 -3.69 12.40 -7.08
CA VAL A 87 -4.37 13.65 -7.44
C VAL A 87 -3.81 14.77 -6.57
N ASP A 88 -3.32 15.83 -7.24
CA ASP A 88 -2.84 17.09 -6.63
C ASP A 88 -3.92 17.76 -5.73
#